data_AF-A0A2R4FCP9-F1
#
_entry.id   AF-A0A2R4FCP9-F1
#
_cell.length_a   1.000
_cell.length_b   1.000
_cell.length_c   1.000
_cell.angle_alpha   90.00
_cell.angle_beta   90.00
_cell.angle_gamma   90.00
#
_symmetry.space_group_name_H-M   'P 1'
#
loop_
_entity.id
_entity.type
_entity.pdbx_description
1 polymer ?
#
loop_
_entity_poly.entity_id
_entity_poly.type
_entity_poly.pdbx_seq_one_letter_code
_entity_poly.pdbx_strand_id
1 'polypeptide(L)'
;MTVSDPTVEVGETFTVFGSGFGGNELVRLTFTRTPLALGAEAAVVDTGGVGAMLPIAQAPTVYRDPTTITVRANVTGEFSVRVRFTRTGTVTITATGLTTGRVASTTVSIVQAQPPLPVTGSSTGPQIALGTMLLIAGALLVLVAVAWRAKGRRRGRSRELTSVG
;
A
#
# COMPACT_ATOMS: atom_id res chain seq x y z
N MET A 1 -20.27 -16.47 -5.62
CA MET A 1 -18.81 -16.23 -5.69
C MET A 1 -18.59 -14.75 -5.48
N THR A 2 -17.62 -14.39 -4.65
CA THR A 2 -17.36 -13.01 -4.24
C THR A 2 -15.86 -12.79 -4.05
N VAL A 3 -15.43 -11.54 -3.97
CA VAL A 3 -14.06 -11.13 -3.66
C VAL A 3 -14.07 -10.22 -2.43
N SER A 4 -12.99 -10.21 -1.66
CA SER A 4 -12.85 -9.34 -0.48
C SER A 4 -12.88 -7.86 -0.84
N ASP A 5 -12.27 -7.51 -1.97
CA ASP A 5 -12.25 -6.15 -2.51
C ASP A 5 -12.42 -6.21 -4.03
N PRO A 6 -13.42 -5.51 -4.61
CA PRO A 6 -13.59 -5.43 -6.06
C PRO A 6 -12.54 -4.57 -6.78
N THR A 7 -11.77 -3.72 -6.08
CA THR A 7 -10.71 -2.88 -6.65
C THR A 7 -9.46 -2.93 -5.79
N VAL A 8 -8.35 -3.43 -6.34
CA VAL A 8 -7.10 -3.62 -5.59
C VAL A 8 -5.92 -3.03 -6.32
N GLU A 9 -4.91 -2.61 -5.57
CA GLU A 9 -3.69 -2.09 -6.18
C GLU A 9 -2.79 -3.21 -6.70
N VAL A 10 -1.93 -2.89 -7.67
CA VAL A 10 -0.89 -3.81 -8.15
C VAL A 10 -0.03 -4.31 -6.99
N GLY A 11 0.11 -5.63 -6.89
CA GLY A 11 0.89 -6.31 -5.85
C GLY A 11 0.10 -6.59 -4.57
N GLU A 12 -1.08 -6.00 -4.40
CA GLU A 12 -1.95 -6.23 -3.26
C GLU A 12 -2.56 -7.65 -3.30
N THR A 13 -2.77 -8.22 -2.12
CA THR A 13 -3.37 -9.55 -1.97
C THR A 13 -4.84 -9.43 -1.61
N PHE A 14 -5.70 -10.08 -2.38
CA PHE A 14 -7.13 -10.18 -2.09
C PHE A 14 -7.55 -11.64 -1.96
N THR A 15 -8.76 -11.84 -1.42
CA THR A 15 -9.33 -13.18 -1.21
C THR A 15 -10.52 -13.41 -2.12
N VAL A 16 -10.52 -14.54 -2.81
CA VAL A 16 -11.63 -15.03 -3.62
C VAL A 16 -12.41 -16.05 -2.81
N PHE A 17 -13.71 -15.85 -2.68
CA PHE A 17 -14.61 -16.73 -1.95
C PHE A 17 -15.59 -17.41 -2.91
N GLY A 18 -15.74 -18.73 -2.75
CA GLY A 18 -16.75 -19.52 -3.44
C GLY A 18 -17.63 -20.25 -2.45
N SER A 19 -18.91 -20.40 -2.81
CA SER A 19 -19.90 -21.14 -2.01
C SER A 19 -20.91 -21.84 -2.92
N GLY A 20 -21.53 -22.90 -2.39
CA GLY A 20 -22.53 -23.71 -3.07
C GLY A 20 -21.98 -24.73 -4.07
N PHE A 21 -20.68 -25.00 -4.06
CA PHE A 21 -20.12 -26.13 -4.82
C PHE A 21 -20.42 -27.45 -4.11
N GLY A 22 -20.14 -28.59 -4.75
CA GLY A 22 -20.26 -29.89 -4.09
C GLY A 22 -19.31 -30.01 -2.90
N GLY A 23 -19.74 -30.69 -1.84
CA GLY A 23 -18.88 -30.95 -0.68
C GLY A 23 -17.65 -31.78 -1.08
N ASN A 24 -16.47 -31.36 -0.64
CA ASN A 24 -15.17 -31.97 -0.99
C ASN A 24 -14.82 -31.97 -2.49
N GLU A 25 -15.58 -31.26 -3.32
CA GLU A 25 -15.39 -31.20 -4.76
C GLU A 25 -14.11 -30.42 -5.13
N LEU A 26 -13.45 -30.84 -6.22
CA LEU A 26 -12.41 -30.03 -6.84
C LEU A 26 -13.04 -28.94 -7.72
N VAL A 27 -12.68 -27.69 -7.45
CA VAL A 27 -13.10 -26.51 -8.19
C VAL A 27 -11.91 -25.97 -8.97
N ARG A 28 -12.06 -25.90 -10.30
CA ARG A 28 -11.08 -25.25 -11.18
C ARG A 28 -11.40 -23.75 -11.25
N LEU A 29 -10.44 -22.91 -10.88
CA LEU A 29 -10.51 -21.47 -11.05
C LEU A 29 -9.67 -21.08 -12.27
N THR A 30 -10.28 -20.34 -13.18
CA THR A 30 -9.64 -19.74 -14.35
C THR A 30 -9.64 -18.22 -14.19
N PHE A 31 -8.48 -17.60 -14.40
CA PHE A 31 -8.30 -16.16 -14.29
C PHE A 31 -7.98 -15.60 -15.68
N THR A 32 -8.83 -14.70 -16.15
CA THR A 32 -8.67 -14.05 -17.45
C THR A 32 -8.49 -12.56 -17.24
N ARG A 33 -7.26 -12.07 -17.45
CA ARG A 33 -6.93 -10.65 -17.33
C ARG A 33 -7.15 -9.95 -18.67
N THR A 34 -7.91 -8.85 -18.64
CA THR A 34 -8.03 -7.88 -19.73
C THR A 34 -7.28 -6.62 -19.32
N PRO A 35 -6.27 -6.16 -20.06
CA PRO A 35 -5.53 -4.95 -19.71
C PRO A 35 -6.45 -3.74 -19.73
N LEU A 36 -6.29 -2.83 -18.76
CA LEU A 36 -6.93 -1.51 -18.78
C LEU A 36 -6.20 -0.68 -19.85
N ALA A 37 -6.94 -0.06 -20.77
CA ALA A 37 -6.35 0.67 -21.89
C ALA A 37 -5.68 1.98 -21.41
N LEU A 38 -4.42 1.89 -21.01
CA LEU A 38 -3.49 3.01 -20.87
C LEU A 38 -2.06 2.51 -21.08
N GLY A 39 -1.60 2.61 -22.33
CA GLY A 39 -0.26 2.20 -22.74
C GLY A 39 -0.18 0.73 -23.13
N ALA A 40 0.15 0.46 -24.40
CA ALA A 40 0.38 -0.89 -24.91
C ALA A 40 1.54 -1.55 -24.16
N GLU A 41 1.25 -2.56 -23.36
CA GLU A 41 2.29 -3.44 -22.81
C GLU A 41 2.42 -4.70 -23.67
N ALA A 42 3.65 -5.00 -24.06
CA ALA A 42 4.00 -6.15 -24.89
C ALA A 42 3.44 -7.45 -24.30
N ALA A 43 2.85 -8.27 -25.18
CA ALA A 43 2.40 -9.61 -24.86
C ALA A 43 3.59 -10.45 -24.36
N VAL A 44 3.73 -10.55 -23.05
CA VAL A 44 4.61 -11.54 -22.43
C VAL A 44 3.84 -12.86 -22.43
N VAL A 45 4.40 -13.85 -23.12
CA VAL A 45 3.92 -15.24 -23.08
C VAL A 45 4.02 -15.72 -21.64
N ASP A 46 2.86 -15.89 -21.00
CA ASP A 46 2.73 -16.46 -19.67
C ASP A 46 2.88 -17.98 -19.79
N THR A 47 4.04 -18.49 -19.40
CA THR A 47 4.33 -19.93 -19.40
C THR A 47 3.44 -20.57 -18.35
N GLY A 48 2.36 -21.20 -18.81
CA GLY A 48 1.27 -21.73 -17.98
C GLY A 48 1.72 -22.31 -16.66
N GLY A 49 1.16 -21.78 -15.58
CA GLY A 49 1.32 -22.32 -14.24
C GLY A 49 0.90 -23.78 -14.21
N VAL A 50 1.90 -24.67 -14.15
CA VAL A 50 1.72 -26.10 -13.95
C VAL A 50 0.92 -26.28 -12.66
N GLY A 51 -0.18 -27.04 -12.71
CA GLY A 51 -1.07 -27.27 -11.58
C GLY A 51 -0.33 -27.78 -10.35
N ALA A 52 0.04 -26.87 -9.45
CA ALA A 52 0.70 -27.20 -8.21
C ALA A 52 -0.32 -27.81 -7.25
N MET A 53 -0.29 -29.13 -7.10
CA MET A 53 -1.00 -29.82 -6.02
C MET A 53 -0.06 -29.84 -4.80
N LEU A 54 -0.24 -28.89 -3.87
CA LEU A 54 0.55 -28.83 -2.64
C LEU A 54 -0.07 -29.69 -1.53
N PRO A 55 0.74 -30.37 -0.70
CA PRO A 55 0.26 -31.23 0.37
C PRO A 55 -0.36 -30.42 1.51
N ILE A 56 -1.31 -31.05 2.21
CA ILE A 56 -2.13 -30.46 3.27
C ILE A 56 -1.29 -30.31 4.54
N ALA A 57 -0.62 -29.17 4.63
CA ALA A 57 -0.19 -28.42 5.81
C ALA A 57 0.66 -27.27 5.28
N GLN A 58 0.75 -26.13 5.97
CA GLN A 58 1.68 -25.00 5.75
C GLN A 58 1.05 -23.74 5.13
N ALA A 59 1.66 -22.61 5.50
CA ALA A 59 1.34 -21.21 5.25
C ALA A 59 0.28 -20.92 4.16
N PRO A 60 -0.65 -19.97 4.40
CA PRO A 60 -1.69 -19.68 3.43
C PRO A 60 -1.06 -19.30 2.08
N THR A 61 -1.17 -20.17 1.09
CA THR A 61 -0.52 -19.99 -0.21
C THR A 61 -1.16 -18.78 -0.89
N VAL A 62 -0.33 -17.81 -1.29
CA VAL A 62 -0.78 -16.65 -2.08
C VAL A 62 -0.39 -16.91 -3.53
N TYR A 63 -1.38 -17.08 -4.39
CA TYR A 63 -1.13 -17.29 -5.82
C TYR A 63 -0.79 -15.95 -6.48
N ARG A 64 0.36 -15.89 -7.16
CA ARG A 64 0.83 -14.71 -7.88
C ARG A 64 0.55 -14.87 -9.36
N ASP A 65 -0.17 -13.93 -9.95
CA ASP A 65 -0.56 -13.92 -11.37
C ASP A 65 -1.05 -15.30 -11.88
N PRO A 66 -1.94 -16.01 -11.16
CA PRO A 66 -2.39 -17.32 -11.60
C PRO A 66 -3.22 -17.20 -12.88
N THR A 67 -3.07 -18.17 -13.79
CA THR A 67 -3.96 -18.35 -14.95
C THR A 67 -5.02 -19.40 -14.68
N THR A 68 -4.62 -20.53 -14.06
CA THR A 68 -5.52 -21.62 -13.68
C THR A 68 -4.99 -22.29 -12.42
N ILE A 69 -5.88 -22.53 -11.45
CA ILE A 69 -5.59 -23.30 -10.24
C ILE A 69 -6.76 -24.23 -9.93
N THR A 70 -6.49 -25.29 -9.18
CA THR A 70 -7.53 -26.19 -8.67
C THR A 70 -7.51 -26.15 -7.16
N VAL A 71 -8.68 -25.94 -6.55
CA VAL A 71 -8.84 -25.94 -5.10
C VAL A 71 -9.92 -26.93 -4.69
N ARG A 72 -9.85 -27.43 -3.46
CA ARG A 72 -10.86 -28.32 -2.92
C ARG A 72 -11.85 -27.50 -2.09
N ALA A 73 -13.14 -27.58 -2.44
CA ALA A 73 -14.19 -27.07 -1.58
C ALA A 73 -14.26 -27.91 -0.30
N ASN A 74 -14.61 -27.30 0.83
CA ASN A 74 -14.81 -28.02 2.09
C ASN A 74 -16.08 -28.89 2.02
N VAL A 75 -16.42 -29.54 3.14
CA VAL A 75 -17.61 -30.41 3.23
C VAL A 75 -18.93 -29.66 2.97
N THR A 76 -18.98 -28.35 3.18
CA THR A 76 -20.16 -27.50 2.94
C THR A 76 -20.17 -26.87 1.54
N GLY A 77 -19.16 -27.14 0.70
CA GLY A 77 -19.09 -26.61 -0.66
C GLY A 77 -18.51 -25.21 -0.77
N GLU A 78 -17.72 -24.79 0.21
CA GLU A 78 -17.09 -23.46 0.30
C GLU A 78 -15.57 -23.55 0.11
N PHE A 79 -14.98 -22.47 -0.42
CA PHE A 79 -13.53 -22.32 -0.49
C PHE A 79 -13.12 -20.85 -0.37
N SER A 80 -11.85 -20.64 0.00
CA SER A 80 -11.22 -19.33 0.07
C SER A 80 -9.80 -19.41 -0.45
N VAL A 81 -9.41 -18.47 -1.33
CA VAL A 81 -8.10 -18.45 -1.98
C VAL A 81 -7.55 -17.04 -1.97
N ARG A 82 -6.27 -16.90 -1.59
CA ARG A 82 -5.57 -15.61 -1.65
C ARG A 82 -4.79 -15.47 -2.94
N VAL A 83 -4.98 -14.34 -3.62
CA VAL A 83 -4.42 -14.07 -4.95
C VAL A 83 -3.85 -12.65 -4.97
N ARG A 84 -2.79 -12.44 -5.76
CA ARG A 84 -2.26 -11.11 -6.10
C ARG A 84 -1.88 -11.05 -7.57
N PHE A 85 -2.02 -9.89 -8.18
CA PHE A 85 -1.59 -9.62 -9.56
C PHE A 85 -0.52 -8.54 -9.58
N THR A 86 0.43 -8.66 -10.51
CA THR A 86 1.55 -7.70 -10.66
C THR A 86 1.35 -6.71 -11.79
N ARG A 87 0.23 -6.81 -12.49
CA ARG A 87 -0.12 -5.94 -13.62
C ARG A 87 -1.53 -5.42 -13.48
N THR A 88 -1.74 -4.20 -13.95
CA THR A 88 -3.05 -3.58 -14.02
C THR A 88 -3.94 -4.31 -15.03
N GLY A 89 -5.26 -4.19 -14.85
CA GLY A 89 -6.22 -4.88 -15.69
C GLY A 89 -7.48 -5.26 -14.93
N THR A 90 -8.54 -5.59 -15.66
CA THR A 90 -9.70 -6.27 -15.12
C THR A 90 -9.48 -7.77 -15.18
N VAL A 91 -9.55 -8.46 -14.05
CA VAL A 91 -9.45 -9.92 -13.98
C VAL A 91 -10.84 -10.50 -13.81
N THR A 92 -11.25 -11.33 -14.76
CA THR A 92 -12.44 -12.18 -14.66
C THR A 92 -12.02 -13.51 -14.07
N ILE A 93 -12.66 -13.91 -12.98
CA ILE A 93 -12.39 -15.16 -12.28
C ILE A 93 -13.59 -16.07 -12.47
N THR A 94 -13.37 -17.25 -13.04
CA THR A 94 -14.42 -18.25 -13.29
C THR A 94 -14.09 -19.52 -12.52
N ALA A 95 -14.98 -19.90 -11.62
CA ALA A 95 -14.92 -21.14 -10.87
C ALA A 95 -15.82 -22.20 -11.51
N THR A 96 -15.31 -23.41 -11.73
CA THR A 96 -16.03 -24.56 -12.28
C THR A 96 -15.86 -25.77 -11.38
N GLY A 97 -16.95 -26.28 -10.83
CA GLY A 97 -16.96 -27.55 -10.12
C GLY A 97 -16.74 -28.71 -11.09
N LEU A 98 -15.75 -29.56 -10.83
CA LEU A 98 -15.39 -30.68 -11.72
C LEU A 98 -16.32 -31.91 -11.59
N THR A 99 -17.09 -32.01 -10.52
CA THR A 99 -18.06 -33.08 -10.25
C THR A 99 -19.49 -32.63 -10.53
N THR A 100 -19.88 -31.45 -10.07
CA THR A 100 -21.24 -30.90 -10.18
C THR A 100 -21.45 -30.09 -11.46
N GLY A 101 -20.38 -29.68 -12.13
CA GLY A 101 -20.45 -28.80 -13.30
C GLY A 101 -20.88 -27.36 -12.97
N ARG A 102 -21.04 -27.01 -11.69
CA ARG A 102 -21.47 -25.67 -11.28
C ARG A 102 -20.47 -24.62 -11.74
N VAL A 103 -20.96 -23.54 -12.33
CA VAL A 103 -20.14 -22.40 -12.75
C VAL A 103 -20.54 -21.15 -11.96
N ALA A 104 -19.56 -20.39 -11.52
CA ALA A 104 -19.75 -19.06 -10.95
C ALA A 104 -18.59 -18.15 -11.35
N SER A 105 -18.86 -16.86 -11.53
CA SER A 105 -17.84 -15.90 -11.94
C SER A 105 -17.90 -14.61 -11.12
N THR A 106 -16.79 -13.91 -11.05
CA THR A 106 -16.66 -12.58 -10.44
C THR A 106 -15.54 -11.81 -11.13
N THR A 107 -15.50 -10.50 -10.92
CA THR A 107 -14.51 -9.61 -11.54
C THR A 107 -13.83 -8.75 -10.48
N VAL A 108 -12.54 -8.51 -10.66
CA VAL A 108 -11.74 -7.59 -9.83
C VAL A 108 -10.97 -6.64 -10.74
N SER A 109 -10.92 -5.36 -10.34
CA SER A 109 -10.11 -4.34 -11.02
C SER A 109 -8.76 -4.21 -10.34
N ILE A 110 -7.67 -4.42 -11.08
CA ILE A 110 -6.30 -4.20 -10.60
C ILE A 110 -5.85 -2.83 -11.13
N VAL A 111 -5.67 -1.87 -10.21
CA VAL A 111 -5.31 -0.49 -10.54
C VAL A 111 -3.89 -0.17 -10.10
N GLN A 112 -3.28 0.84 -10.73
CA GLN A 112 -2.02 1.37 -10.26
C GLN A 112 -2.28 2.27 -9.05
N ALA A 113 -1.42 2.21 -8.04
CA ALA A 113 -1.45 3.18 -6.94
C ALA A 113 -1.29 4.59 -7.52
N GLN A 114 -2.31 5.44 -7.33
CA GLN A 114 -2.26 6.80 -7.80
C GLN A 114 -1.32 7.60 -6.87
N PRO A 115 -0.28 8.28 -7.37
CA PRO A 115 0.46 9.23 -6.55
C PRO A 115 -0.53 10.26 -5.98
N PRO A 116 -0.35 10.71 -4.73
CA PRO A 116 -1.18 11.79 -4.20
C PRO A 116 -1.09 12.96 -5.18
N LEU A 117 -2.26 13.43 -5.63
CA LEU A 117 -2.34 14.56 -6.56
C LEU A 117 -1.56 15.73 -5.93
N PRO A 118 -0.64 16.37 -6.68
CA PRO A 118 -0.03 17.61 -6.23
C PRO A 118 -1.17 18.60 -5.99
N VAL A 119 -1.40 18.94 -4.73
CA VAL A 119 -2.28 20.07 -4.41
C VAL A 119 -1.56 21.33 -4.91
N THR A 120 -1.96 21.84 -6.07
CA THR A 120 -1.69 23.24 -6.43
C THR A 120 -2.57 24.10 -5.52
N GLY A 121 -2.17 24.23 -4.26
CA GLY A 121 -3.02 24.82 -3.24
C GLY A 121 -2.49 24.80 -1.81
N SER A 122 -1.21 24.50 -1.58
CA SER A 122 -0.51 24.92 -0.38
C SER A 122 0.99 24.92 -0.68
N SER A 123 1.59 26.11 -0.62
CA SER A 123 3.03 26.33 -0.75
C SER A 123 3.79 25.58 0.34
N THR A 124 4.12 24.31 0.11
CA THR A 124 5.20 23.61 0.83
C THR A 124 5.65 22.37 0.06
N GLY A 125 6.31 22.61 -1.08
CA GLY A 125 7.33 21.68 -1.58
C GLY A 125 8.45 21.51 -0.54
N PRO A 126 9.33 20.51 -0.73
CA PRO A 126 10.02 19.81 0.34
C PRO A 126 10.83 20.79 1.17
N GLN A 127 10.45 20.97 2.45
CA GLN A 127 11.45 21.40 3.42
C GLN A 127 12.39 20.21 3.61
N ILE A 128 13.37 20.14 2.70
CA ILE A 128 14.69 19.64 3.02
C ILE A 128 14.98 20.10 4.45
N ALA A 129 15.29 19.16 5.32
CA ALA A 129 15.76 19.38 6.68
C ALA A 129 17.11 20.12 6.66
N LEU A 130 17.09 21.38 6.23
CA LEU A 130 18.17 22.37 6.27
C LEU A 130 17.63 23.69 6.86
N GLY A 131 16.56 23.62 7.67
CA GLY A 131 15.94 24.75 8.35
C GLY A 131 16.17 24.79 9.87
N THR A 132 16.91 23.85 10.46
CA THR A 132 17.17 23.81 11.90
C THR A 132 18.35 24.68 12.34
N MET A 133 19.11 25.29 11.42
CA MET A 133 20.21 26.20 11.80
C MET A 133 19.75 27.62 12.15
N LEU A 134 18.64 28.13 11.60
CA LEU A 134 18.32 29.56 11.72
C LEU A 134 17.61 29.93 13.04
N LEU A 135 16.88 28.99 13.66
CA LEU A 135 16.23 29.24 14.96
C LEU A 135 17.26 29.34 16.10
N ILE A 136 18.39 28.64 15.99
CA ILE A 136 19.47 28.72 16.99
C ILE A 136 20.19 30.08 16.89
N ALA A 137 20.46 30.58 15.68
CA ALA A 137 21.10 31.87 15.48
C ALA A 137 20.22 33.05 15.96
N GLY A 138 18.90 33.00 15.70
CA GLY A 138 17.97 34.04 16.12
C GLY A 138 17.81 34.14 17.64
N ALA A 139 17.67 33.01 18.33
CA ALA A 139 17.55 32.99 19.79
C ALA A 139 18.84 33.46 20.50
N LEU A 140 20.01 33.12 19.95
CA LEU A 140 21.30 33.56 20.50
C LEU A 140 21.48 35.08 20.38
N LEU A 141 21.07 35.68 19.25
CA LEU A 141 21.21 37.12 19.01
C LEU A 141 20.29 37.94 19.94
N VAL A 142 19.08 37.45 20.22
CA VAL A 142 18.17 38.08 21.18
C VAL A 142 18.70 37.98 22.62
N LEU A 143 19.27 36.84 23.03
CA LEU A 143 19.87 36.69 24.36
C LEU A 143 21.09 37.60 24.56
N VAL A 144 21.95 37.74 23.54
CA VAL A 144 23.10 38.67 23.59
C VAL A 144 22.63 40.12 23.68
N ALA A 145 21.62 40.53 22.90
CA ALA A 145 21.08 41.89 22.96
C ALA A 145 20.45 42.23 24.33
N VAL A 146 19.73 41.29 24.94
CA VAL A 146 19.13 41.49 26.27
C VAL A 146 20.20 41.52 27.38
N ALA A 147 21.25 40.71 27.28
CA ALA A 147 22.36 40.71 28.24
C ALA A 147 23.12 42.06 28.26
N TRP A 148 23.29 42.70 27.10
CA TRP A 148 23.92 44.03 27.02
C TRP A 148 23.03 45.13 27.63
N ARG A 149 21.71 45.04 27.45
CA ARG A 149 20.76 46.01 28.02
C ARG A 149 20.67 45.93 29.55
N ALA A 150 20.84 44.74 30.14
CA ALA A 150 20.91 44.57 31.59
C ALA A 150 22.22 45.11 32.19
N LYS A 151 23.35 44.98 31.48
CA LYS A 151 24.67 45.43 31.95
C LYS A 151 24.85 46.95 31.90
N GLY A 152 24.19 47.65 30.98
CA GLY A 152 24.23 49.11 30.86
C GLY A 152 23.62 49.87 32.05
N ARG A 153 22.69 49.26 32.81
CA ARG A 153 22.05 49.93 33.97
C ARG A 153 22.81 49.78 35.29
N ARG A 154 23.87 48.98 35.37
CA ARG A 154 24.68 48.80 36.60
C ARG A 154 26.06 49.48 36.56
N ARG A 155 26.33 50.34 35.57
CA ARG A 155 27.60 51.09 35.44
C ARG A 155 27.45 52.61 35.52
N GLY A 156 26.31 53.10 36.01
CA GLY A 156 26.02 54.53 36.24
C GLY A 156 25.94 54.93 37.71
N ARG A 157 26.49 54.13 38.64
CA ARG A 157 26.52 54.45 40.08
C ARG A 157 27.80 53.92 40.71
N SER A 158 28.91 54.59 40.38
CA SER A 158 30.18 54.57 41.15
C SER A 158 31.16 55.49 40.44
N ARG A 159 31.08 56.79 40.72
CA ARG A 159 32.18 57.77 40.71
C ARG A 159 31.62 59.13 41.10
N GLU A 160 31.75 59.43 42.40
CA GLU A 160 31.64 60.71 43.12
C GLU A 160 31.26 60.32 44.57
N LEU A 161 32.01 60.55 45.63
CA LEU A 161 33.26 61.25 45.91
C LEU A 161 33.95 60.53 47.08
N THR A 162 35.28 60.46 47.08
CA THR A 162 36.07 60.46 48.32
C THR A 162 37.22 61.43 48.13
N SER A 163 37.24 62.55 48.86
CA SER A 163 38.46 63.12 49.48
C SER A 163 38.09 64.36 50.32
N VAL A 164 38.14 64.27 51.66
CA VAL A 164 39.17 64.85 52.56
C VAL A 164 39.09 66.38 52.70
N GLY A 165 38.64 66.81 53.88
CA GLY A 165 39.13 68.00 54.57
C GLY A 165 39.95 67.57 55.78
#